data_AF-A0A533SJT6-F1
#
_entry.id   AF-A0A533SJT6-F1
#
_cell.length_a   1.000
_cell.length_b   1.000
_cell.length_c   1.000
_cell.angle_alpha   90.00
_cell.angle_beta   90.00
_cell.angle_gamma   90.00
#
_symmetry.space_group_name_H-M   'P 1'
#
loop_
_entity.id
_entity.type
_entity.pdbx_description
1 polymer ?
#
loop_
_entity_poly.entity_id
_entity_poly.type
_entity_poly.pdbx_seq_one_letter_code
_entity_poly.pdbx_strand_id
1 'polypeptide(L)' 'MISFESALQKILGRLEPMGVETVALTDALGRVLAETVRAPRNLPPQGNSAMDGYAFRLA' A
#
# COMPACT_ATOMS: atom_id res chain seq x y z
N MET A 1 27.66 30.73 1.91
CA MET A 1 27.30 29.37 2.37
C MET A 1 25.79 29.24 2.21
N ILE A 2 25.29 28.17 1.57
CA ILE A 2 23.82 27.94 1.50
C ILE A 2 23.36 27.16 2.72
N SER A 3 22.09 27.31 3.12
CA SER A 3 21.53 26.50 4.20
C SER A 3 21.39 25.04 3.78
N PHE A 4 21.31 24.14 4.76
CA PHE A 4 21.05 22.72 4.53
C PHE A 4 19.76 22.50 3.70
N GLU A 5 18.68 23.17 4.07
CA GLU A 5 17.39 23.10 3.36
C GLU A 5 17.51 23.55 1.90
N SER A 6 18.26 24.63 1.66
CA SER A 6 18.51 25.11 0.29
C SER A 6 19.34 24.11 -0.52
N ALA A 7 20.29 23.42 0.10
CA ALA A 7 21.06 22.38 -0.56
C ALA A 7 20.17 21.17 -0.89
N LEU A 8 19.35 20.73 0.06
CA LEU A 8 18.43 19.60 -0.12
C LEU A 8 17.42 19.87 -1.24
N GLN A 9 16.76 21.03 -1.24
CA GLN A 9 15.81 21.38 -2.30
C GLN A 9 16.46 21.42 -3.70
N LYS A 10 17.70 21.91 -3.80
CA LYS A 10 18.43 21.92 -5.09
C LYS A 10 18.77 20.53 -5.59
N ILE A 11 18.97 19.56 -4.70
CA ILE A 11 19.21 18.17 -5.06
C ILE A 11 17.88 17.53 -5.48
N LEU A 12 16.87 17.58 -4.62
CA LEU A 12 15.56 16.96 -4.88
C LEU A 12 14.88 17.53 -6.12
N GLY A 13 14.98 18.83 -6.36
CA GLY A 13 14.39 19.50 -7.53
C GLY A 13 15.05 19.17 -8.87
N ARG A 14 16.10 18.34 -8.89
CA ARG A 14 16.73 17.83 -10.12
C ARG A 14 16.53 16.32 -10.32
N LEU A 15 15.92 15.64 -9.36
CA LEU A 15 15.67 14.21 -9.44
C LEU A 15 14.29 13.99 -10.04
N GLU A 16 14.21 13.10 -11.02
CA GLU A 16 12.96 12.59 -11.54
C GLU A 16 12.71 11.20 -10.95
N PRO A 17 11.46 10.86 -10.59
CA PRO A 17 11.11 9.49 -10.24
C PRO A 17 11.48 8.53 -11.37
N MET A 18 11.93 7.33 -11.00
CA MET A 18 12.17 6.29 -11.99
C MET A 18 10.85 5.83 -12.63
N GLY A 19 10.95 5.17 -13.79
CA GLY A 19 9.81 4.54 -14.45
C GLY A 19 9.15 3.44 -13.61
N VAL A 20 7.97 3.03 -14.04
CA VAL A 20 7.20 1.96 -13.40
C VAL A 20 7.41 0.64 -14.13
N GLU A 21 7.36 -0.46 -13.39
CA GLU A 21 7.42 -1.81 -13.95
C GLU A 21 6.41 -2.71 -13.23
N THR A 22 5.95 -3.75 -13.92
CA THR A 22 5.12 -4.80 -13.33
C THR A 22 6.02 -5.98 -12.96
N VAL A 23 6.05 -6.32 -11.68
CA VAL A 23 6.86 -7.42 -11.13
C VAL A 23 5.97 -8.46 -10.46
N ALA A 24 6.52 -9.64 -10.21
CA ALA A 24 5.85 -10.64 -9.39
C ALA A 24 5.70 -10.15 -7.93
N LEU A 25 4.66 -10.61 -7.24
CA LEU A 25 4.38 -10.20 -5.85
C LEU A 25 5.54 -10.50 -4.90
N THR A 26 6.25 -11.61 -5.13
CA THR A 26 7.42 -12.02 -4.33
C THR A 26 8.58 -11.03 -4.45
N ASP A 27 8.66 -10.30 -5.55
CA ASP A 27 9.76 -9.37 -5.86
C ASP A 27 9.39 -7.92 -5.54
N ALA A 28 8.17 -7.69 -5.04
CA ALA A 28 7.63 -6.37 -4.73
C ALA A 28 8.10 -5.83 -3.37
N LEU A 29 8.60 -6.67 -2.47
CA LEU A 29 9.02 -6.27 -1.13
C LEU A 29 10.15 -5.22 -1.21
N GLY A 30 9.95 -4.08 -0.53
CA GLY A 30 10.92 -2.98 -0.52
C GLY A 30 10.82 -2.00 -1.70
N ARG A 31 9.92 -2.25 -2.66
CA ARG A 31 9.61 -1.31 -3.76
C ARG A 31 8.51 -0.32 -3.35
N VAL A 32 8.36 0.74 -4.12
CA VAL A 32 7.27 1.72 -3.98
C VAL A 32 6.16 1.37 -4.95
N LEU A 33 4.91 1.36 -4.47
CA LEU A 33 3.74 1.11 -5.34
C LEU A 33 3.59 2.22 -6.37
N ALA A 34 3.46 1.82 -7.64
CA ALA A 34 3.18 2.72 -8.75
C ALA A 34 1.73 3.22 -8.76
N GLU A 35 0.79 2.45 -8.20
CA GLU A 35 -0.64 2.75 -8.19
C GLU A 35 -1.33 2.29 -6.91
N THR A 36 -2.53 2.82 -6.66
CA THR A 36 -3.35 2.42 -5.52
C THR A 36 -3.95 1.04 -5.72
N VAL A 37 -3.76 0.13 -4.77
CA VAL A 37 -4.38 -1.20 -4.78
C VAL A 37 -5.76 -1.14 -4.13
N ARG A 38 -6.81 -1.54 -4.85
CA ARG A 38 -8.18 -1.61 -4.34
C ARG A 38 -8.62 -3.06 -4.18
N ALA A 39 -9.31 -3.36 -3.09
CA ALA A 39 -9.91 -4.69 -2.90
C ALA A 39 -10.98 -4.93 -3.99
N PRO A 40 -10.89 -6.02 -4.77
CA PRO A 40 -11.86 -6.29 -5.82
C PRO A 40 -13.18 -6.87 -5.28
N ARG A 41 -13.21 -7.25 -3.99
CA ARG A 41 -14.36 -7.86 -3.31
C ARG A 41 -14.27 -7.66 -1.80
N ASN A 42 -15.40 -7.78 -1.12
CA ASN A 42 -15.45 -7.83 0.34
C ASN A 42 -14.72 -9.07 0.87
N LEU A 43 -14.10 -8.92 2.05
CA LEU A 43 -13.47 -10.01 2.77
C LEU A 43 -13.80 -9.88 4.27
N PRO A 44 -14.63 -10.78 4.85
CA PRO A 44 -15.28 -11.91 4.18
C PRO A 44 -16.40 -11.47 3.22
N PRO A 45 -16.72 -12.25 2.16
CA PRO A 45 -17.81 -11.91 1.25
C PRO A 45 -19.20 -11.95 1.90
N GLN A 46 -19.38 -12.77 2.94
CA GLN A 46 -20.59 -12.89 3.75
C GLN A 46 -20.20 -13.02 5.24
N GLY A 47 -21.18 -12.87 6.14
CA GLY A 47 -20.95 -13.17 7.55
C GLY A 47 -20.57 -14.65 7.74
N ASN A 48 -19.41 -14.89 8.36
CA ASN A 48 -18.95 -16.20 8.77
C ASN A 48 -18.75 -16.21 10.30
N SER A 49 -18.87 -17.39 10.90
CA SER A 49 -18.55 -17.54 12.32
C SER A 49 -17.05 -17.38 12.52
N ALA A 50 -16.65 -16.65 13.57
CA ALA A 50 -15.25 -16.53 13.95
C ALA A 50 -14.72 -17.80 14.64
N MET A 51 -15.62 -18.62 15.18
CA MET A 51 -15.32 -19.80 16.01
C MET A 51 -16.35 -20.92 15.71
N ASP A 52 -16.06 -22.12 16.16
CA ASP A 52 -17.08 -23.18 16.23
C ASP A 52 -18.10 -22.87 17.35
N GLY A 53 -19.38 -23.11 17.10
CA GLY A 53 -20.45 -22.83 18.07
C GLY A 53 -21.84 -22.77 17.45
N TYR A 54 -22.77 -22.10 18.14
CA TYR A 54 -24.16 -21.97 17.71
C TYR A 54 -24.54 -20.49 17.55
N ALA A 55 -25.23 -20.15 16.46
CA ALA A 55 -25.74 -18.80 16.23
C ALA A 55 -27.06 -18.56 16.98
N PHE A 56 -27.18 -17.42 17.64
CA PHE A 56 -28.38 -17.02 18.38
C PHE A 56 -28.89 -15.67 17.88
N ARG A 57 -30.21 -15.45 17.98
CA ARG A 57 -30.86 -14.15 17.76
C ARG A 57 -31.03 -13.46 19.12
N LEU A 58 -30.62 -12.19 19.22
CA LEU A 58 -30.92 -11.37 20.40
C LEU A 58 -32.37 -10.86 20.35
N ALA A 59 -33.02 -10.80 21.52
CA ALA A 59 -34.41 -10.36 21.70
C ALA A 59 -34.54 -8.84 21.73
#